data_AF-A0AA42U180-F1
#
_entry.id   AF-A0AA42U180-F1
#
_cell.length_a   1.000
_cell.length_b   1.000
_cell.length_c   1.000
_cell.angle_alpha   90.00
_cell.angle_beta   90.00
_cell.angle_gamma   90.00
#
_symmetry.space_group_name_H-M   'P 1'
#
loop_
_entity.id
_entity.type
_entity.pdbx_description
1 polymer ?
#
loop_
_entity_poly.entity_id
_entity_poly.type
_entity_poly.pdbx_seq_one_letter_code
_entity_poly.pdbx_strand_id
1 'polypeptide(L)'
;MSMLDGVIQCWPLSSTCEVWWDAWAVGVAMGAAEIALLGAIAVAYLAYQANELSQTSQREAREKAATAEQREMEERARQERVILSFLSAELEAVVRWSTACISLMEDGRAFAFEEFIASKSARKTMSDQAHSLSVENAGRMLPSFHVCSPAIGLRLGRLLGDLYIQRSSFSSYSNWPDVGQTEDGFTVRRAEWQVSFNLTLSRLRRIRSDAEHCSAAAFEVALQDPA
;
A
#
# COMPACT_ATOMS: atom_id res chain seq x y z
N MET A 1 -38.30 -65.51 40.62
CA MET A 1 -39.01 -64.49 41.41
C MET A 1 -38.40 -63.15 41.06
N SER A 2 -39.14 -62.34 40.32
CA SER A 2 -38.65 -61.11 39.70
C SER A 2 -38.59 -60.00 40.75
N MET A 3 -37.47 -59.28 40.86
CA MET A 3 -37.27 -58.20 41.85
C MET A 3 -38.20 -56.99 41.66
N LEU A 4 -39.09 -57.02 40.66
CA LEU A 4 -40.07 -55.98 40.37
C LEU A 4 -41.46 -56.20 41.01
N ASP A 5 -41.73 -57.36 41.64
CA ASP A 5 -43.01 -57.62 42.33
C ASP A 5 -43.17 -56.83 43.65
N GLY A 6 -42.15 -56.08 44.08
CA GLY A 6 -42.12 -55.35 45.35
C GLY A 6 -42.51 -53.87 45.28
N VAL A 7 -42.82 -53.32 44.10
CA VAL A 7 -43.18 -51.91 43.95
C VAL A 7 -44.70 -51.77 43.95
N ILE A 8 -45.28 -51.56 45.15
CA ILE A 8 -46.63 -51.06 45.45
C ILE A 8 -47.65 -51.28 44.31
N GLN A 9 -48.19 -52.50 44.22
CA GLN A 9 -49.18 -52.86 43.19
C GLN A 9 -50.61 -52.36 43.53
N CYS A 10 -50.87 -51.95 44.77
CA CYS A 10 -52.17 -51.42 45.18
C CYS A 10 -51.99 -50.06 45.89
N TRP A 11 -52.74 -49.04 45.45
CA TRP A 11 -52.79 -47.72 46.09
C TRP A 11 -53.54 -47.82 47.43
N PRO A 12 -53.10 -47.19 48.54
CA PRO A 12 -53.68 -47.39 49.87
C PRO A 12 -55.14 -46.93 50.04
N LEU A 13 -55.75 -46.34 49.01
CA LEU A 13 -57.15 -45.87 48.99
C LEU A 13 -58.05 -46.56 47.94
N SER A 14 -57.56 -47.58 47.22
CA SER A 14 -58.37 -48.30 46.20
C SER A 14 -58.93 -49.62 46.72
N SER A 15 -60.20 -49.93 46.41
CA SER A 15 -60.83 -51.22 46.72
C SER A 15 -60.54 -52.32 45.71
N THR A 16 -59.85 -52.02 44.60
CA THR A 16 -59.38 -52.99 43.60
C THR A 16 -57.86 -52.90 43.46
N CYS A 17 -57.18 -54.05 43.48
CA CYS A 17 -55.74 -54.09 43.24
C CYS A 17 -55.48 -54.21 41.74
N GLU A 18 -55.56 -53.07 41.06
CA GLU A 18 -55.14 -52.92 39.67
C GLU A 18 -53.98 -51.93 39.62
N VAL A 19 -52.95 -52.24 38.82
CA VAL A 19 -51.82 -51.33 38.62
C VAL A 19 -52.32 -50.07 37.94
N TRP A 20 -52.38 -48.96 38.68
CA TRP A 20 -52.75 -47.64 38.15
C TRP A 20 -51.59 -47.06 37.34
N TRP A 21 -51.48 -47.50 36.09
CA TRP A 21 -50.52 -47.00 35.12
C TRP A 21 -50.60 -45.47 34.96
N ASP A 22 -51.78 -44.89 35.11
CA ASP A 22 -52.00 -43.44 35.06
C ASP A 22 -51.30 -42.69 36.21
N ALA A 23 -51.29 -43.25 37.44
CA ALA A 23 -50.61 -42.63 38.57
C ALA A 23 -49.08 -42.67 38.43
N TRP A 24 -48.55 -43.80 37.92
CA TRP A 24 -47.14 -43.92 37.57
C TRP A 24 -46.74 -43.00 36.42
N ALA A 25 -47.60 -42.85 35.40
CA ALA A 25 -47.39 -41.94 34.29
C ALA A 25 -47.31 -40.48 34.76
N VAL A 26 -48.15 -40.07 35.71
CA VAL A 26 -48.07 -38.72 36.32
C VAL A 26 -46.76 -38.53 37.07
N GLY A 27 -46.34 -39.50 37.89
CA GLY A 27 -45.06 -39.42 38.61
C GLY A 27 -43.85 -39.32 37.67
N VAL A 28 -43.83 -40.13 36.61
CA VAL A 28 -42.78 -40.09 35.57
C VAL A 28 -42.83 -38.78 34.79
N ALA A 29 -44.01 -38.29 34.43
CA ALA A 29 -44.17 -37.02 33.72
C ALA A 29 -43.72 -35.83 34.55
N MET A 30 -44.02 -35.80 35.86
CA MET A 30 -43.52 -34.78 36.79
C MET A 30 -41.99 -34.80 36.89
N GLY A 31 -41.40 -35.99 37.08
CA GLY A 31 -39.94 -36.13 37.12
C GLY A 31 -39.27 -35.72 35.81
N ALA A 32 -39.85 -36.07 34.66
CA ALA A 32 -39.37 -35.64 33.35
C ALA A 32 -39.48 -34.12 33.17
N ALA A 33 -40.56 -33.50 33.65
CA ALA A 33 -40.75 -32.05 33.59
C ALA A 33 -39.73 -31.30 34.45
N GLU A 34 -39.42 -31.80 35.65
CA GLU A 34 -38.38 -31.22 36.51
C GLU A 34 -36.99 -31.34 35.87
N ILE A 35 -36.65 -32.50 35.31
CA ILE A 35 -35.38 -32.70 34.58
C ILE A 35 -35.30 -31.76 33.36
N ALA A 36 -36.40 -31.62 32.62
CA ALA A 36 -36.46 -30.70 31.48
C ALA A 36 -36.28 -29.24 31.90
N LEU A 37 -36.88 -28.83 33.02
CA LEU A 37 -36.73 -27.47 33.57
C LEU A 37 -35.28 -27.22 34.02
N LEU A 38 -34.68 -28.15 34.76
CA LEU A 38 -33.28 -28.05 35.18
C LEU A 38 -32.34 -28.02 33.98
N GLY A 39 -32.61 -28.83 32.96
CA GLY A 39 -31.88 -28.80 31.69
C GLY A 39 -31.97 -27.45 30.98
N ALA A 40 -33.17 -26.85 30.91
CA ALA A 40 -33.37 -25.54 30.31
C ALA A 40 -32.61 -24.43 31.05
N ILE A 41 -32.61 -24.47 32.40
CA ILE A 41 -31.85 -23.51 33.24
C ILE A 41 -30.34 -23.67 33.00
N ALA A 42 -29.84 -24.91 32.97
CA ALA A 42 -28.42 -25.18 32.74
C ALA A 42 -27.97 -24.68 31.34
N VAL A 43 -28.76 -24.92 30.29
CA VAL A 43 -28.46 -24.43 28.94
C VAL A 43 -28.48 -22.89 28.90
N ALA A 44 -29.46 -22.25 29.54
CA ALA A 44 -29.52 -20.79 29.59
C ALA A 44 -28.30 -20.18 30.31
N TYR A 45 -27.85 -20.81 31.40
CA TYR A 45 -26.66 -20.39 32.13
C TYR A 45 -25.38 -20.54 31.29
N LEU A 46 -25.21 -21.67 30.62
CA LEU A 46 -24.07 -21.89 29.71
C LEU A 46 -24.09 -20.90 28.53
N ALA A 47 -25.26 -20.61 27.97
CA ALA A 47 -25.39 -19.63 26.89
C ALA A 47 -24.99 -18.22 27.35
N TYR A 48 -25.35 -17.83 28.58
CA TYR A 48 -24.94 -16.55 29.16
C TYR A 48 -23.41 -16.47 29.31
N GLN A 49 -22.79 -17.49 29.91
CA GLN A 49 -21.33 -17.54 30.07
C GLN A 49 -20.59 -17.57 28.73
N ALA A 50 -21.10 -18.32 27.74
CA ALA A 50 -20.53 -18.38 26.41
C ALA A 50 -20.59 -17.02 25.71
N ASN A 51 -21.67 -16.26 25.89
CA ASN A 51 -21.80 -14.92 25.32
C ASN A 51 -20.82 -13.94 25.97
N GLU A 52 -20.63 -14.00 27.28
CA GLU A 52 -19.66 -13.18 28.00
C GLU A 52 -18.22 -13.48 27.52
N LEU A 53 -17.85 -14.76 27.43
CA LEU A 53 -16.55 -15.19 26.91
C LEU A 53 -16.34 -14.80 25.43
N SER A 54 -17.39 -14.86 24.63
CA SER A 54 -17.33 -14.44 23.22
C SER A 54 -17.05 -12.94 23.12
N GLN A 55 -17.67 -12.13 23.98
CA GLN A 55 -17.44 -10.69 23.99
C GLN A 55 -16.02 -10.32 24.45
N THR A 56 -15.49 -10.99 25.47
CA THR A 56 -14.11 -10.75 25.94
C THR A 56 -13.08 -11.18 24.89
N SER A 57 -13.22 -12.37 24.31
CA SER A 57 -12.32 -12.85 23.26
C SER A 57 -12.34 -11.96 22.00
N GLN A 58 -13.50 -11.44 21.61
CA GLN A 58 -13.60 -10.46 20.51
C GLN A 58 -12.91 -9.14 20.84
N ARG A 59 -13.03 -8.64 22.09
CA ARG A 59 -12.34 -7.42 22.51
C ARG A 59 -10.83 -7.60 22.49
N GLU A 60 -10.32 -8.70 23.06
CA GLU A 60 -8.89 -9.01 23.04
C GLU A 60 -8.37 -9.20 21.61
N ALA A 61 -9.14 -9.86 20.73
CA ALA A 61 -8.78 -10.03 19.33
C ALA A 61 -8.68 -8.68 18.60
N ARG A 62 -9.62 -7.76 18.86
CA ARG A 62 -9.60 -6.39 18.29
C ARG A 62 -8.42 -5.59 18.82
N GLU A 63 -8.13 -5.68 20.11
CA GLU A 63 -7.00 -4.97 20.72
C GLU A 63 -5.66 -5.50 20.18
N LYS A 64 -5.51 -6.83 20.08
CA LYS A 64 -4.33 -7.45 19.44
C LYS A 64 -4.19 -7.04 17.98
N ALA A 65 -5.30 -7.00 17.23
CA ALA A 65 -5.28 -6.53 15.84
C ALA A 65 -4.86 -5.05 15.76
N ALA A 66 -5.39 -4.17 16.61
CA ALA A 66 -5.04 -2.75 16.64
C ALA A 66 -3.56 -2.52 17.00
N THR A 67 -3.04 -3.23 17.99
CA THR A 67 -1.61 -3.15 18.36
C THR A 67 -0.69 -3.72 17.27
N ALA A 68 -1.10 -4.79 16.58
CA ALA A 68 -0.36 -5.32 15.45
C ALA A 68 -0.33 -4.33 14.28
N GLU A 69 -1.47 -3.72 13.95
CA GLU A 69 -1.58 -2.70 12.91
C GLU A 69 -0.69 -1.49 13.21
N GLN A 70 -0.67 -1.01 14.46
CA GLN A 70 0.22 0.08 14.87
C GLN A 70 1.70 -0.26 14.67
N ARG A 71 2.13 -1.47 15.06
CA ARG A 71 3.52 -1.93 14.86
C ARG A 71 3.88 -2.03 13.39
N GLU A 72 2.97 -2.55 12.55
CA GLU A 72 3.20 -2.57 11.10
C GLU A 72 3.33 -1.17 10.51
N MET A 73 2.52 -0.20 10.97
CA MET A 73 2.63 1.19 10.54
C MET A 73 3.97 1.81 10.96
N GLU A 74 4.42 1.58 12.19
CA GLU A 74 5.72 2.06 12.70
C GLU A 74 6.90 1.43 11.94
N GLU A 75 6.84 0.13 11.65
CA GLU A 75 7.86 -0.56 10.87
C GLU A 75 7.95 -0.03 9.43
N ARG A 76 6.80 0.21 8.78
CA ARG A 76 6.76 0.82 7.44
C ARG A 76 7.33 2.23 7.45
N ALA A 77 6.94 3.04 8.44
CA ALA A 77 7.49 4.38 8.60
C ALA A 77 9.02 4.32 8.77
N ARG A 78 9.53 3.43 9.63
CA ARG A 78 10.97 3.24 9.80
C ARG A 78 11.68 2.84 8.51
N GLN A 79 11.12 1.89 7.76
CA GLN A 79 11.71 1.46 6.49
C GLN A 79 11.70 2.57 5.43
N GLU A 80 10.61 3.33 5.35
CA GLU A 80 10.50 4.51 4.48
C GLU A 80 11.59 5.54 4.80
N ARG A 81 11.83 5.83 6.09
CA ARG A 81 12.91 6.72 6.53
C ARG A 81 14.27 6.26 6.05
N VAL A 82 14.56 4.96 6.20
CA VAL A 82 15.84 4.37 5.77
C VAL A 82 15.99 4.51 4.25
N ILE A 83 14.96 4.17 3.48
CA ILE A 83 14.97 4.30 2.00
C ILE A 83 15.22 5.76 1.60
N LEU A 84 14.48 6.71 2.17
CA LEU A 84 14.64 8.13 1.85
C LEU A 84 16.01 8.68 2.24
N SER A 85 16.54 8.30 3.40
CA SER A 85 17.90 8.69 3.81
C SER A 85 18.95 8.15 2.85
N PHE A 86 18.80 6.91 2.40
CA PHE A 86 19.72 6.26 1.47
C PHE A 86 19.69 6.90 0.08
N LEU A 87 18.51 7.36 -0.36
CA LEU A 87 18.33 8.01 -1.66
C LEU A 87 18.55 9.54 -1.63
N SER A 88 18.72 10.16 -0.47
CA SER A 88 18.79 11.62 -0.30
C SER A 88 19.77 12.31 -1.25
N ALA A 89 21.01 11.83 -1.31
CA ALA A 89 22.05 12.38 -2.18
C ALA A 89 21.73 12.23 -3.68
N GLU A 90 21.13 11.10 -4.08
CA GLU A 90 20.70 10.90 -5.47
C GLU A 90 19.55 11.84 -5.84
N LEU A 91 18.56 11.99 -4.95
CA LEU A 91 17.43 12.89 -5.16
C LEU A 91 17.90 14.33 -5.30
N GLU A 92 18.80 14.80 -4.44
CA GLU A 92 19.40 16.14 -4.56
C GLU A 92 20.20 16.33 -5.86
N ALA A 93 20.93 15.30 -6.30
CA ALA A 93 21.65 15.35 -7.56
C ALA A 93 20.68 15.50 -8.74
N VAL A 94 19.57 14.76 -8.73
CA VAL A 94 18.51 14.89 -9.75
C VAL A 94 17.87 16.28 -9.72
N VAL A 95 17.59 16.85 -8.55
CA VAL A 95 17.05 18.22 -8.44
C VAL A 95 18.02 19.24 -9.05
N ARG A 96 19.30 19.19 -8.67
CA ARG A 96 20.33 20.10 -9.20
C ARG A 96 20.47 20.01 -10.70
N TRP A 97 20.56 18.79 -11.23
CA TRP A 97 20.73 18.55 -12.66
C TRP A 97 19.49 18.93 -13.48
N SER A 98 18.31 18.49 -13.06
CA SER A 98 17.07 18.85 -13.76
C SER A 98 16.88 20.37 -13.78
N THR A 99 17.20 21.08 -12.70
CA THR A 99 17.20 22.54 -12.66
C THR A 99 18.17 23.14 -13.67
N ALA A 100 19.42 22.65 -13.71
CA ALA A 100 20.40 23.12 -14.69
C ALA A 100 19.92 22.91 -16.14
N CYS A 101 19.39 21.73 -16.47
CA CYS A 101 18.85 21.44 -17.80
C CYS A 101 17.66 22.34 -18.15
N ILE A 102 16.73 22.56 -17.21
CA ILE A 102 15.57 23.43 -17.42
C ILE A 102 16.04 24.86 -17.74
N SER A 103 16.94 25.43 -16.92
CA SER A 103 17.47 26.79 -17.14
C SER A 103 18.22 26.93 -18.47
N LEU A 104 18.90 25.86 -18.89
CA LEU A 104 19.61 25.80 -20.15
C LEU A 104 18.69 25.73 -21.39
N MET A 105 17.49 25.17 -21.23
CA MET A 105 16.48 25.03 -22.28
C MET A 105 15.50 26.22 -22.36
N GLU A 106 15.18 26.89 -21.24
CA GLU A 106 14.16 27.94 -21.18
C GLU A 106 14.68 29.36 -21.54
N ASP A 107 15.95 29.65 -21.30
CA ASP A 107 16.44 31.04 -21.26
C ASP A 107 17.13 31.55 -22.55
N GLY A 108 16.84 30.98 -23.73
CA GLY A 108 17.58 31.39 -24.94
C GLY A 108 19.09 31.07 -24.88
N ARG A 109 19.49 30.19 -23.96
CA ARG A 109 20.88 29.78 -23.68
C ARG A 109 21.31 28.65 -24.62
N ALA A 110 22.47 28.04 -24.31
CA ALA A 110 23.16 27.03 -25.13
C ALA A 110 22.32 25.82 -25.58
N PHE A 111 21.14 25.58 -25.00
CA PHE A 111 20.23 24.49 -25.40
C PHE A 111 18.79 24.98 -25.61
N ALA A 112 18.60 26.28 -25.86
CA ALA A 112 17.32 26.81 -26.29
C ALA A 112 16.86 26.15 -27.59
N PHE A 113 15.56 26.21 -27.84
CA PHE A 113 14.94 25.46 -28.95
C PHE A 113 15.66 25.61 -30.29
N GLU A 114 16.02 26.84 -30.69
CA GLU A 114 16.71 27.11 -31.96
C GLU A 114 18.10 26.45 -32.03
N GLU A 115 18.89 26.56 -30.95
CA GLU A 115 20.21 25.92 -30.89
C GLU A 115 20.09 24.39 -30.84
N PHE A 116 19.10 23.89 -30.10
CA PHE A 116 18.84 22.47 -29.96
C PHE A 116 18.48 21.81 -31.30
N ILE A 117 17.69 22.45 -32.16
CA ILE A 117 17.33 21.91 -33.48
C ILE A 117 18.43 22.12 -34.54
N ALA A 118 19.22 23.18 -34.42
CA ALA A 118 20.26 23.53 -35.38
C ALA A 118 21.56 22.73 -35.16
N SER A 119 21.83 22.29 -33.93
CA SER A 119 23.15 21.80 -33.53
C SER A 119 23.11 20.37 -32.96
N LYS A 120 23.55 19.40 -33.76
CA LYS A 120 23.76 18.02 -33.30
C LYS A 120 24.74 17.92 -32.13
N SER A 121 25.77 18.78 -32.09
CA SER A 121 26.73 18.79 -30.99
C SER A 121 26.06 19.21 -29.69
N ALA A 122 25.18 20.22 -29.70
CA ALA A 122 24.39 20.61 -28.54
C ALA A 122 23.52 19.44 -28.04
N ARG A 123 22.82 18.74 -28.96
CA ARG A 123 22.01 17.56 -28.57
C ARG A 123 22.86 16.44 -27.96
N LYS A 124 24.06 16.21 -28.50
CA LYS A 124 24.99 15.22 -27.97
C LYS A 124 25.49 15.61 -26.58
N THR A 125 25.90 16.86 -26.36
CA THR A 125 26.30 17.35 -25.04
C THR A 125 25.18 17.18 -24.03
N MET A 126 23.93 17.51 -24.38
CA MET A 126 22.80 17.30 -23.47
C MET A 126 22.51 15.81 -23.23
N SER A 127 22.69 14.94 -24.22
CA SER A 127 22.60 13.48 -24.04
C SER A 127 23.68 12.94 -23.11
N ASP A 128 24.93 13.38 -23.28
CA ASP A 128 26.05 12.99 -22.42
C ASP A 128 25.82 13.46 -20.98
N GLN A 129 25.30 14.68 -20.81
CA GLN A 129 24.89 15.20 -19.51
C GLN A 129 23.70 14.43 -18.93
N ALA A 130 22.73 14.00 -19.74
CA ALA A 130 21.61 13.21 -19.27
C ALA A 130 22.02 11.81 -18.76
N HIS A 131 23.19 11.29 -19.13
CA HIS A 131 23.71 10.07 -18.50
C HIS A 131 24.11 10.27 -17.04
N SER A 132 24.38 11.51 -16.62
CA SER A 132 24.61 11.84 -15.21
C SER A 132 23.33 11.88 -14.36
N LEU A 133 22.15 11.86 -14.99
CA LEU A 133 20.84 11.67 -14.33
C LEU A 133 20.60 10.19 -13.94
N SER A 134 21.66 9.49 -13.53
CA SER A 134 21.57 8.09 -13.12
C SER A 134 21.14 8.01 -11.66
N VAL A 135 20.09 7.24 -11.42
CA VAL A 135 19.54 6.91 -10.10
C VAL A 135 19.62 5.40 -9.92
N GLU A 136 20.85 4.91 -9.89
CA GLU A 136 21.16 3.48 -9.79
C GLU A 136 20.66 2.90 -8.48
N ASN A 137 20.83 3.64 -7.37
CA ASN A 137 20.41 3.14 -6.07
C ASN A 137 18.88 3.14 -5.95
N ALA A 138 18.20 4.17 -6.46
CA ALA A 138 16.74 4.15 -6.52
C ALA A 138 16.22 2.99 -7.39
N GLY A 139 16.88 2.69 -8.52
CA GLY A 139 16.53 1.54 -9.36
C GLY A 139 16.69 0.19 -8.65
N ARG A 140 17.76 0.01 -7.86
CA ARG A 140 17.95 -1.19 -7.02
C ARG A 140 16.91 -1.31 -5.91
N MET A 141 16.40 -0.18 -5.42
CA MET A 141 15.39 -0.10 -4.36
C MET A 141 13.95 -0.13 -4.88
N LEU A 142 13.73 -0.19 -6.21
CA LEU A 142 12.40 -0.26 -6.80
C LEU A 142 11.50 -1.35 -6.16
N PRO A 143 11.99 -2.58 -5.90
CA PRO A 143 11.16 -3.60 -5.23
C PRO A 143 10.70 -3.19 -3.83
N SER A 144 11.41 -2.29 -3.16
CA SER A 144 11.13 -1.85 -1.79
C SER A 144 10.19 -0.64 -1.72
N PHE A 145 9.86 0.00 -2.85
CA PHE A 145 9.00 1.20 -2.83
C PHE A 145 7.56 0.93 -2.38
N HIS A 146 7.10 -0.33 -2.40
CA HIS A 146 5.78 -0.73 -1.88
C HIS A 146 5.67 -0.57 -0.35
N VAL A 147 6.80 -0.49 0.34
CA VAL A 147 6.87 -0.30 1.78
C VAL A 147 6.66 1.17 2.17
N CYS A 148 7.10 2.09 1.30
CA CYS A 148 6.91 3.52 1.53
C CYS A 148 5.42 3.88 1.53
N SER A 149 5.09 5.03 2.12
CA SER A 149 3.77 5.63 1.97
C SER A 149 3.37 5.68 0.48
N PRO A 150 2.08 5.43 0.15
CA PRO A 150 1.64 5.39 -1.25
C PRO A 150 2.02 6.64 -2.05
N ALA A 151 2.01 7.81 -1.41
CA ALA A 151 2.38 9.08 -2.02
C ALA A 151 3.86 9.12 -2.44
N ILE A 152 4.77 8.63 -1.59
CA ILE A 152 6.22 8.64 -1.86
C ILE A 152 6.61 7.50 -2.79
N GLY A 153 6.11 6.28 -2.55
CA GLY A 153 6.40 5.13 -3.39
C GLY A 153 6.00 5.34 -4.86
N LEU A 154 4.81 5.90 -5.11
CA LEU A 154 4.36 6.23 -6.47
C LEU A 154 5.22 7.33 -7.13
N ARG A 155 5.62 8.35 -6.37
CA ARG A 155 6.49 9.43 -6.89
C ARG A 155 7.88 8.92 -7.24
N LEU A 156 8.48 8.09 -6.40
CA LEU A 156 9.78 7.47 -6.68
C LEU A 156 9.69 6.54 -7.90
N GLY A 157 8.64 5.73 -8.00
CA GLY A 157 8.41 4.88 -9.17
C GLY A 157 8.22 5.69 -10.46
N ARG A 158 7.42 6.78 -10.41
CA ARG A 158 7.24 7.69 -11.54
C ARG A 158 8.54 8.39 -11.91
N LEU A 159 9.29 8.88 -10.92
CA LEU A 159 10.59 9.54 -11.10
C LEU A 159 11.55 8.63 -11.87
N LEU A 160 11.67 7.36 -11.47
CA LEU A 160 12.48 6.37 -12.18
C LEU A 160 12.06 6.19 -13.64
N GLY A 161 10.75 6.03 -13.88
CA GLY A 161 10.20 5.89 -15.23
C GLY A 161 10.47 7.13 -16.09
N ASP A 162 10.23 8.31 -15.55
CA ASP A 162 10.46 9.58 -16.24
C ASP A 162 11.95 9.79 -16.56
N LEU A 163 12.85 9.46 -15.64
CA LEU A 163 14.30 9.53 -15.86
C LEU A 163 14.76 8.57 -16.97
N TYR A 164 14.24 7.35 -16.99
CA TYR A 164 14.53 6.38 -18.06
C TYR A 164 14.06 6.90 -19.43
N ILE A 165 12.81 7.37 -19.53
CA ILE A 165 12.26 7.91 -20.77
C ILE A 165 13.03 9.15 -21.20
N GLN A 166 13.39 10.02 -20.26
CA GLN A 166 14.13 11.24 -20.55
C GLN A 166 15.51 10.95 -21.13
N ARG A 167 16.26 10.03 -20.52
CA ARG A 167 17.57 9.58 -21.01
C ARG A 167 17.46 8.97 -22.40
N SER A 168 16.44 8.12 -22.62
CA SER A 168 16.17 7.53 -23.93
C SER A 168 15.83 8.59 -24.98
N SER A 169 15.04 9.61 -24.61
CA SER A 169 14.66 10.72 -25.49
C SER A 169 15.90 11.50 -25.93
N PHE A 170 16.76 11.90 -24.98
CA PHE A 170 17.99 12.64 -25.32
C PHE A 170 18.96 11.84 -26.20
N SER A 171 19.12 10.54 -25.93
CA SER A 171 19.92 9.65 -26.77
C SER A 171 19.32 9.48 -28.18
N SER A 172 17.99 9.52 -28.32
CA SER A 172 17.35 9.53 -29.63
C SER A 172 17.62 10.84 -30.36
N TYR A 173 17.40 11.98 -29.70
CA TYR A 173 17.57 13.31 -30.29
C TYR A 173 19.01 13.59 -30.76
N SER A 174 20.03 13.06 -30.08
CA SER A 174 21.42 13.19 -30.52
C SER A 174 21.69 12.54 -31.89
N ASN A 175 20.84 11.63 -32.34
CA ASN A 175 20.96 10.94 -33.62
C ASN A 175 20.09 11.55 -34.73
N TRP A 176 19.17 12.46 -34.38
CA TRP A 176 18.29 13.08 -35.37
C TRP A 176 19.07 14.06 -36.27
N PRO A 177 18.66 14.23 -37.54
CA PRO A 177 19.30 15.16 -38.47
C PRO A 177 19.06 16.62 -38.06
N ASP A 178 20.04 17.48 -38.36
CA ASP A 178 19.91 18.92 -38.15
C ASP A 178 18.85 19.53 -39.07
N VAL A 179 18.12 20.52 -38.54
CA VAL A 179 17.07 21.21 -39.28
C VAL A 179 17.73 22.34 -40.08
N GLY A 180 18.19 22.07 -41.31
CA GLY A 180 18.88 23.11 -42.08
C GLY A 180 19.31 22.86 -43.54
N GLN A 181 18.82 21.85 -44.28
CA GLN A 181 19.33 21.63 -45.66
C GLN A 181 18.31 21.32 -46.78
N THR A 182 16.99 21.28 -46.54
CA THR A 182 16.00 21.11 -47.63
C THR A 182 14.75 21.97 -47.40
N GLU A 183 14.45 22.86 -48.36
CA GLU A 183 13.38 23.89 -48.25
C GLU A 183 11.97 23.31 -48.05
N ASP A 184 11.66 22.14 -48.63
CA ASP A 184 10.30 21.58 -48.61
C ASP A 184 9.96 20.72 -47.37
N GLY A 185 10.96 20.35 -46.55
CA GLY A 185 10.78 19.51 -45.36
C GLY A 185 10.90 20.24 -44.02
N PHE A 186 11.20 21.54 -44.07
CA PHE A 186 11.64 22.33 -42.92
C PHE A 186 10.52 22.60 -41.90
N THR A 187 9.32 22.97 -42.37
CA THR A 187 8.18 23.35 -41.50
C THR A 187 7.59 22.16 -40.74
N VAL A 188 7.45 21.01 -41.40
CA VAL A 188 6.92 19.77 -40.79
C VAL A 188 7.86 19.26 -39.71
N ARG A 189 9.17 19.18 -39.99
CA ARG A 189 10.16 18.73 -39.00
C ARG A 189 10.26 19.68 -37.81
N ARG A 190 10.20 21.00 -38.03
CA ARG A 190 10.25 21.98 -36.93
C ARG A 190 9.09 21.81 -35.94
N ALA A 191 7.88 21.54 -36.43
CA ALA A 191 6.73 21.28 -35.57
C ALA A 191 6.92 20.01 -34.70
N GLU A 192 7.42 18.92 -35.30
CA GLU A 192 7.75 17.68 -34.57
C GLU A 192 8.82 17.90 -33.49
N TRP A 193 9.86 18.66 -33.83
CA TRP A 193 10.89 19.07 -32.88
C TRP A 193 10.33 19.92 -31.74
N GLN A 194 9.43 20.87 -32.03
CA GLN A 194 8.82 21.72 -31.01
C GLN A 194 8.00 20.90 -30.01
N VAL A 195 7.21 19.95 -30.49
CA VAL A 195 6.45 19.03 -29.62
C VAL A 195 7.40 18.21 -28.76
N SER A 196 8.44 17.63 -29.35
CA SER A 196 9.45 16.82 -28.65
C SER A 196 10.21 17.63 -27.58
N PHE A 197 10.58 18.87 -27.90
CA PHE A 197 11.26 19.79 -27.00
C PHE A 197 10.36 20.17 -25.81
N ASN A 198 9.10 20.55 -26.09
CA ASN A 198 8.14 20.90 -25.04
C ASN A 198 7.83 19.72 -24.12
N LEU A 199 7.69 18.51 -24.67
CA LEU A 199 7.51 17.28 -23.89
C LEU A 199 8.72 17.01 -22.99
N THR A 200 9.93 17.12 -23.54
CA THR A 200 11.20 16.96 -22.82
C THR A 200 11.30 17.94 -21.65
N LEU A 201 11.00 19.22 -21.88
CA LEU A 201 11.03 20.25 -20.86
C LEU A 201 9.98 20.02 -19.78
N SER A 202 8.75 19.68 -20.18
CA SER A 202 7.67 19.35 -19.24
C SER A 202 8.01 18.15 -18.36
N ARG A 203 8.72 17.15 -18.91
CA ARG A 203 9.17 15.98 -18.17
C ARG A 203 10.28 16.34 -17.19
N LEU A 204 11.26 17.15 -17.58
CA LEU A 204 12.29 17.65 -16.66
C LEU A 204 11.70 18.39 -15.46
N ARG A 205 10.71 19.27 -15.70
CA ARG A 205 10.01 19.98 -14.61
C ARG A 205 9.32 19.02 -13.64
N ARG A 206 8.73 17.94 -14.16
CA ARG A 206 8.08 16.90 -13.35
C ARG A 206 9.10 16.08 -12.56
N ILE A 207 10.18 15.65 -13.20
CA ILE A 207 11.32 14.97 -12.57
C ILE A 207 11.84 15.83 -11.41
N ARG A 208 12.08 17.12 -11.65
CA ARG A 208 12.50 18.07 -10.62
C ARG A 208 11.50 18.11 -9.47
N SER A 209 10.23 18.35 -9.77
CA SER A 209 9.17 18.44 -8.77
C SER A 209 9.06 17.17 -7.91
N ASP A 210 9.14 15.98 -8.51
CA ASP A 210 9.05 14.73 -7.76
C ASP A 210 10.29 14.48 -6.91
N ALA A 211 11.47 14.76 -7.45
CA ALA A 211 12.72 14.67 -6.70
C ALA A 211 12.76 15.67 -5.53
N GLU A 212 12.28 16.90 -5.71
CA GLU A 212 12.15 17.91 -4.65
C GLU A 212 11.22 17.45 -3.53
N HIS A 213 10.04 16.88 -3.87
CA HIS A 213 9.12 16.37 -2.85
C HIS A 213 9.73 15.20 -2.07
N CYS A 214 10.35 14.24 -2.74
CA CYS A 214 10.97 13.10 -2.07
C CYS A 214 12.20 13.52 -1.25
N SER A 215 12.99 14.48 -1.73
CA SER A 215 14.14 15.04 -1.03
C SER A 215 13.71 15.82 0.22
N ALA A 216 12.65 16.64 0.12
CA ALA A 216 12.09 17.35 1.26
C ALA A 216 11.58 16.37 2.34
N ALA A 217 10.88 15.31 1.94
CA ALA A 217 10.45 14.25 2.86
C ALA A 217 11.64 13.56 3.55
N ALA A 218 12.73 13.30 2.81
CA ALA A 218 13.96 12.75 3.38
C ALA A 218 14.58 13.68 4.44
N PHE A 219 14.54 14.99 4.20
CA PHE A 219 15.07 15.99 5.12
C PHE A 219 14.21 16.14 6.39
N GLU A 220 12.88 16.16 6.25
CA GLU A 220 11.96 16.18 7.39
C GLU A 220 12.15 14.97 8.30
N VAL A 221 12.35 13.79 7.70
CA VAL A 221 12.67 12.56 8.41
C VAL A 221 13.98 12.70 9.21
N ALA A 222 15.02 13.28 8.62
CA ALA A 222 16.31 13.46 9.29
C ALA A 222 16.23 14.42 10.49
N LEU A 223 15.31 15.38 10.47
CA LEU A 223 15.11 16.34 11.56
C LEU A 223 14.31 15.79 12.74
N GLN A 224 13.45 14.79 12.51
CA GLN A 224 12.61 14.20 13.54
C GLN A 224 13.33 13.18 14.43
N ASP A 225 14.52 12.72 14.04
CA ASP A 225 15.37 11.79 14.79
C ASP A 225 16.74 12.46 15.09
N PRO A 226 16.82 13.44 16.02
CA PRO A 226 18.10 13.83 16.56
C PRO A 226 18.62 12.65 17.39
N ALA A 227 19.64 11.99 16.85
CA ALA A 227 20.38 10.92 17.53
C ALA A 227 20.74 11.27 18.99
#